data_AF-A0A9E5KUT0-F1
#
_entry.id   AF-A0A9E5KUT0-F1
#
_cell.length_a   1.000
_cell.length_b   1.000
_cell.length_c   1.000
_cell.angle_alpha   90.00
_cell.angle_beta   90.00
_cell.angle_gamma   90.00
#
_symmetry.space_group_name_H-M   'P 1'
#
loop_
_entity.id
_entity.type
_entity.pdbx_description
1 polymer ?
#
loop_
_entity_poly.entity_id
_entity_poly.type
_entity_poly.pdbx_seq_one_letter_code
_entity_poly.pdbx_strand_id
1 'polypeptide(L)'
;PEHELLQQQIAQCGAVVSRFAPSTKTQKWHFLLRNRLMSALSLASVVVEDRDGGGAVRQATFALEQKKYIFIYQGSVDNHSILWPRQFANKSRVFVIKKSTDLPRVLAQAMKRKESVGKPKEKIVQLQLFS
;
A
#
# COMPACT_ATOMS: atom_id res chain seq x y z
N PRO A 1 -2.74 -26.77 -2.74
CA PRO A 1 -2.42 -27.87 -1.81
C PRO A 1 -1.37 -27.47 -0.76
N GLU A 2 -0.18 -27.00 -1.18
CA GLU A 2 0.95 -26.73 -0.27
C GLU A 2 0.64 -25.75 0.89
N HIS A 3 -0.24 -24.78 0.68
CA HIS A 3 -0.59 -23.76 1.69
C HIS A 3 -1.95 -23.99 2.38
N GLU A 4 -2.57 -25.15 2.20
CA GLU A 4 -3.91 -25.41 2.72
C GLU A 4 -3.97 -25.36 4.25
N LEU A 5 -3.01 -26.02 4.92
CA LEU A 5 -2.92 -26.01 6.39
C LEU A 5 -2.74 -24.59 6.94
N LEU A 6 -1.84 -23.81 6.32
CA LEU A 6 -1.60 -22.42 6.72
C LEU A 6 -2.84 -21.55 6.52
N GLN A 7 -3.57 -21.74 5.42
CA GLN A 7 -4.81 -21.03 5.15
C GLN A 7 -5.87 -21.33 6.22
N GLN A 8 -5.99 -22.59 6.65
CA GLN A 8 -6.91 -22.98 7.73
C GLN A 8 -6.50 -22.35 9.06
N GLN A 9 -5.21 -22.34 9.40
CA GLN A 9 -4.71 -21.69 10.61
C GLN A 9 -5.00 -20.19 10.63
N ILE A 10 -4.80 -19.49 9.50
CA ILE A 10 -5.14 -18.06 9.38
C ILE A 10 -6.65 -17.83 9.55
N ALA A 11 -7.50 -18.74 9.04
CA ALA A 11 -8.95 -18.62 9.18
C ALA A 11 -9.43 -18.80 10.63
N GLN A 12 -8.69 -19.52 11.48
CA GLN A 12 -9.05 -19.73 12.89
C GLN A 12 -8.84 -18.49 13.76
N CYS A 13 -7.81 -17.69 13.50
CA CYS A 13 -7.45 -16.52 14.32
C CYS A 13 -7.56 -15.18 13.58
N GLY A 14 -8.03 -15.20 12.33
CA GLY A 14 -8.08 -14.03 11.46
C GLY A 14 -9.15 -14.17 10.37
N ALA A 15 -8.78 -13.82 9.14
CA ALA A 15 -9.71 -13.87 8.01
C ALA A 15 -9.01 -14.30 6.72
N VAL A 16 -9.70 -15.12 5.94
CA VAL A 16 -9.34 -15.44 4.55
C VAL A 16 -10.38 -14.82 3.65
N VAL A 17 -9.97 -13.87 2.82
CA VAL A 17 -10.87 -13.10 1.97
C VAL A 17 -10.64 -13.48 0.51
N SER A 18 -11.73 -13.81 -0.19
CA SER A 18 -11.74 -14.05 -1.65
C SER A 18 -12.79 -13.18 -2.31
N ARG A 19 -12.48 -12.68 -3.51
CA ARG A 19 -13.43 -12.01 -4.40
C ARG A 19 -14.08 -12.95 -5.42
N PHE A 20 -13.65 -14.21 -5.44
CA PHE A 20 -14.11 -15.21 -6.39
C PHE A 20 -15.14 -16.10 -5.71
N ALA A 21 -16.15 -16.51 -6.47
CA ALA A 21 -17.19 -17.40 -5.98
C ALA A 21 -16.59 -18.73 -5.48
N PRO A 22 -17.25 -19.41 -4.53
CA PRO A 22 -16.86 -20.75 -4.10
C PRO A 22 -16.66 -21.69 -5.31
N SER A 23 -15.71 -22.61 -5.21
CA SER A 23 -15.38 -23.59 -6.26
C SER A 23 -14.82 -23.02 -7.57
N THR A 24 -14.55 -21.71 -7.65
CA THR A 24 -13.87 -21.11 -8.81
C THR A 24 -12.46 -21.67 -8.96
N LYS A 25 -12.13 -22.24 -10.13
CA LYS A 25 -10.76 -22.69 -10.44
C LYS A 25 -9.80 -21.50 -10.60
N THR A 26 -8.60 -21.60 -10.04
CA THR A 26 -7.58 -20.55 -10.13
C THR A 26 -7.11 -20.36 -11.56
N GLN A 27 -7.11 -19.11 -12.03
CA GLN A 27 -6.57 -18.71 -13.33
C GLN A 27 -5.45 -17.68 -13.16
N LYS A 28 -4.54 -17.55 -14.14
CA LYS A 28 -3.37 -16.66 -14.04
C LYS A 28 -3.75 -15.19 -13.78
N TRP A 29 -4.84 -14.69 -14.37
CA TRP A 29 -5.27 -13.30 -14.17
C TRP A 29 -5.94 -13.07 -12.81
N HIS A 30 -6.34 -14.12 -12.08
CA HIS A 30 -6.88 -13.99 -10.71
C HIS A 30 -5.84 -13.39 -9.76
N PHE A 31 -4.55 -13.67 -9.98
CA PHE A 31 -3.47 -13.11 -9.17
C PHE A 31 -3.41 -11.58 -9.24
N LEU A 32 -3.62 -10.99 -10.43
CA LEU A 32 -3.68 -9.53 -10.57
C LEU A 32 -4.87 -8.93 -9.84
N LEU A 33 -6.05 -9.56 -9.97
CA LEU A 33 -7.27 -9.10 -9.31
C LEU A 33 -7.20 -9.24 -7.78
N ARG A 34 -6.54 -10.29 -7.28
CA ARG A 34 -6.28 -10.50 -5.85
C ARG A 34 -5.30 -9.45 -5.33
N ASN A 35 -4.20 -9.17 -6.03
CA ASN A 35 -3.23 -8.14 -5.62
C ASN A 35 -3.87 -6.75 -5.56
N ARG A 36 -4.75 -6.43 -6.52
CA ARG A 36 -5.52 -5.19 -6.51
C ARG A 36 -6.48 -5.09 -5.32
N LEU A 37 -7.09 -6.20 -4.91
CA LEU A 37 -7.94 -6.25 -3.72
C LEU A 37 -7.10 -6.10 -2.43
N MET A 38 -5.99 -6.81 -2.33
CA MET A 38 -5.12 -6.75 -1.14
C MET A 38 -4.60 -5.33 -0.87
N SER A 39 -4.16 -4.64 -1.92
CA SER A 39 -3.76 -3.22 -1.82
C SER A 39 -4.92 -2.31 -1.42
N ALA A 40 -6.15 -2.60 -1.84
CA ALA A 40 -7.31 -1.79 -1.51
C ALA A 40 -7.70 -1.91 -0.02
N LEU A 41 -7.59 -3.12 0.52
CA LEU A 41 -7.90 -3.41 1.92
C LEU A 41 -6.85 -2.87 2.89
N SER A 42 -5.60 -2.68 2.44
CA SER A 42 -4.55 -2.14 3.29
C SER A 42 -4.56 -0.61 3.34
N LEU A 43 -4.06 -0.05 4.45
CA LEU A 43 -3.72 1.37 4.53
C LEU A 43 -2.40 1.66 3.81
N ALA A 44 -1.46 0.73 3.93
CA ALA A 44 -0.14 0.79 3.34
C ALA A 44 0.33 -0.61 2.93
N SER A 45 1.27 -0.67 1.98
CA SER A 45 1.97 -1.91 1.62
C SER A 45 3.48 -1.75 1.83
N VAL A 46 4.11 -2.78 2.38
CA VAL A 46 5.57 -2.86 2.49
C VAL A 46 6.07 -3.82 1.42
N VAL A 47 6.96 -3.34 0.55
CA VAL A 47 7.59 -4.20 -0.46
C VAL A 47 9.02 -4.44 -0.02
N VAL A 48 9.30 -5.71 0.32
CA VAL A 48 10.62 -6.13 0.80
C VAL A 48 11.53 -6.42 -0.39
N GLU A 49 11.13 -7.39 -1.21
CA GLU A 49 11.89 -7.86 -2.38
C GLU A 49 10.95 -8.24 -3.51
N ASP A 50 11.36 -7.91 -4.73
CA ASP A 50 10.81 -8.46 -5.98
C ASP A 50 11.72 -8.04 -7.15
N ARG A 51 11.55 -8.70 -8.29
CA ARG A 51 12.17 -8.31 -9.56
C ARG A 51 11.33 -7.23 -10.26
N ASP A 52 11.93 -6.57 -11.24
CA ASP A 52 11.22 -5.63 -12.11
C ASP A 52 10.02 -6.29 -12.79
N GLY A 53 8.86 -5.63 -12.71
CA GLY A 53 7.58 -6.14 -13.25
C GLY A 53 6.95 -7.30 -12.45
N GLY A 54 7.54 -7.67 -11.31
CA GLY A 54 7.07 -8.73 -10.41
C GLY A 54 5.72 -8.47 -9.75
N GLY A 55 5.20 -9.49 -9.08
CA GLY A 55 3.84 -9.49 -8.52
C GLY A 55 3.64 -8.46 -7.40
N ALA A 56 4.63 -8.30 -6.52
CA ALA A 56 4.62 -7.33 -5.44
C ALA A 56 4.79 -5.91 -5.99
N VAL A 57 5.63 -5.70 -7.03
CA VAL A 57 5.74 -4.40 -7.71
C VAL A 57 4.40 -3.99 -8.31
N ARG A 58 3.71 -4.92 -9.00
CA ARG A 58 2.36 -4.66 -9.52
C ARG A 58 1.34 -4.34 -8.42
N GLN A 59 1.39 -5.05 -7.29
CA GLN A 59 0.54 -4.74 -6.14
C GLN A 59 0.82 -3.34 -5.59
N ALA A 60 2.10 -2.94 -5.52
CA ALA A 60 2.51 -1.60 -5.08
C ALA A 60 2.03 -0.52 -6.06
N THR A 61 2.06 -0.79 -7.38
CA THR A 61 1.45 0.09 -8.39
C THR A 61 -0.04 0.29 -8.12
N PHE A 62 -0.81 -0.79 -7.91
CA PHE A 62 -2.24 -0.68 -7.59
C PHE A 62 -2.49 0.10 -6.29
N ALA A 63 -1.68 -0.13 -5.25
CA ALA A 63 -1.77 0.63 -4.01
C ALA A 63 -1.53 2.13 -4.23
N LEU A 64 -0.55 2.52 -5.05
CA LEU A 64 -0.32 3.93 -5.39
C LEU A 64 -1.49 4.56 -6.17
N GLU A 65 -2.04 3.84 -7.15
CA GLU A 65 -3.24 4.26 -7.89
C GLU A 65 -4.44 4.49 -6.94
N GLN A 66 -4.56 3.65 -5.92
CA GLN A 66 -5.56 3.73 -4.86
C GLN A 66 -5.20 4.73 -3.75
N LYS A 67 -4.16 5.56 -3.96
CA LYS A 67 -3.67 6.58 -3.02
C LYS A 67 -3.24 6.02 -1.66
N LYS A 68 -2.85 4.75 -1.59
CA LYS A 68 -2.27 4.09 -0.41
C LYS A 68 -0.80 4.46 -0.25
N TYR A 69 -0.25 4.20 0.94
CA TYR A 69 1.16 4.42 1.21
C TYR A 69 1.98 3.19 0.86
N ILE A 70 3.20 3.39 0.39
CA ILE A 70 4.15 2.32 0.11
C ILE A 70 5.40 2.53 0.95
N PHE A 71 5.90 1.45 1.51
CA PHE A 71 7.17 1.41 2.22
C PHE A 71 8.13 0.49 1.49
N ILE A 72 9.37 0.96 1.32
CA ILE A 72 10.46 0.22 0.68
C ILE A 72 11.65 0.27 1.62
N TYR A 73 12.41 -0.82 1.69
CA TYR A 73 13.66 -0.81 2.45
C TYR A 73 14.78 -0.13 1.67
N GLN A 74 15.63 0.61 2.39
CA GLN A 74 16.81 1.26 1.81
C GLN A 74 17.69 0.26 1.03
N GLY A 75 17.88 -0.95 1.56
CA GLY A 75 18.64 -2.00 0.86
C GLY A 75 18.09 -2.36 -0.53
N SER A 76 16.76 -2.30 -0.72
CA SER A 76 16.16 -2.53 -2.05
C SER A 76 16.47 -1.36 -2.99
N VAL A 77 16.52 -0.12 -2.50
CA VAL A 77 16.88 1.08 -3.28
C VAL A 77 18.36 1.09 -3.68
N ASP A 78 19.21 0.60 -2.79
CA ASP A 78 20.66 0.53 -3.02
C ASP A 78 21.04 -0.61 -3.98
N ASN A 79 20.17 -1.60 -4.16
CA ASN A 79 20.38 -2.69 -5.11
C ASN A 79 20.35 -2.18 -6.57
N HIS A 80 21.50 -2.22 -7.25
CA HIS A 80 21.64 -1.78 -8.65
C HIS A 80 21.14 -2.80 -9.68
N SER A 81 20.85 -4.04 -9.28
CA SER A 81 20.36 -5.10 -10.18
C SER A 81 18.85 -5.01 -10.46
N ILE A 82 18.12 -4.15 -9.73
CA ILE A 82 16.68 -3.93 -9.90
C ILE A 82 16.38 -2.43 -9.97
N LEU A 83 15.42 -2.04 -10.81
CA LEU A 83 15.14 -0.63 -11.10
C LEU A 83 13.93 -0.08 -10.36
N TRP A 84 12.92 -0.92 -10.11
CA TRP A 84 11.65 -0.50 -9.54
C TRP A 84 11.77 0.26 -8.20
N PRO A 85 12.68 -0.05 -7.26
CA PRO A 85 12.74 0.63 -5.97
C PRO A 85 13.05 2.12 -6.14
N ARG A 86 14.03 2.45 -6.99
CA ARG A 86 14.41 3.83 -7.31
C ARG A 86 13.31 4.57 -8.06
N GLN A 87 12.64 3.89 -8.99
CA GLN A 87 11.50 4.46 -9.71
C GLN A 87 10.33 4.79 -8.79
N PHE A 88 10.13 4.02 -7.72
CA PHE A 88 9.08 4.26 -6.73
C PHE A 88 9.49 5.32 -5.71
N ALA A 89 10.75 5.37 -5.29
CA ALA A 89 11.24 6.29 -4.25
C ALA A 89 10.90 7.76 -4.53
N ASN A 90 10.82 8.16 -5.80
CA ASN A 90 10.50 9.54 -6.21
C ASN A 90 9.00 9.89 -6.14
N LYS A 91 8.12 8.97 -5.75
CA LYS A 91 6.67 9.19 -5.74
C LYS A 91 6.19 9.69 -4.37
N SER A 92 5.23 10.60 -4.36
CA SER A 92 4.78 11.36 -3.17
C SER A 92 4.21 10.55 -1.99
N ARG A 93 3.87 9.27 -2.19
CA ARG A 93 3.31 8.36 -1.17
C ARG A 93 4.21 7.15 -0.88
N VAL A 94 5.46 7.21 -1.35
CA VAL A 94 6.45 6.18 -1.12
C VAL A 94 7.44 6.67 -0.07
N PHE A 95 7.73 5.81 0.90
CA PHE A 95 8.64 6.09 1.99
C PHE A 95 9.73 5.03 2.03
N VAL A 96 10.99 5.48 2.06
CA VAL A 96 12.13 4.58 2.23
C VAL A 96 12.45 4.49 3.72
N ILE A 97 12.54 3.26 4.23
CA ILE A 97 12.84 2.98 5.64
C ILE A 97 14.10 2.11 5.75
N LYS A 98 14.84 2.27 6.84
CA LYS A 98 16.04 1.44 7.11
C LYS A 98 15.73 0.26 8.02
N LYS A 99 14.85 0.46 9.00
CA LYS A 99 14.46 -0.55 9.99
C LYS A 99 12.94 -0.70 10.04
N SER A 100 12.46 -1.89 10.37
CA SER A 100 11.02 -2.15 10.56
C SER A 100 10.41 -1.30 11.67
N THR A 101 11.20 -0.95 12.68
CA THR A 101 10.81 -0.08 13.80
C THR A 101 10.44 1.34 13.38
N ASP A 102 10.90 1.81 12.21
CA ASP A 102 10.54 3.14 11.70
C ASP A 102 9.12 3.19 11.11
N LEU A 103 8.58 2.04 10.68
CA LEU A 103 7.34 1.97 9.93
C LEU A 103 6.14 2.60 10.68
N PRO A 104 5.86 2.26 11.96
CA PRO A 104 4.71 2.85 12.66
C PRO A 104 4.81 4.37 12.77
N ARG A 105 6.01 4.89 13.08
CA ARG A 105 6.26 6.33 13.21
C ARG A 105 6.06 7.07 11.89
N VAL A 106 6.65 6.56 10.81
CA VAL A 106 6.55 7.19 9.48
C VAL A 106 5.12 7.11 8.95
N LEU A 107 4.43 5.99 9.15
CA LEU A 107 3.02 5.85 8.78
C LEU A 107 2.13 6.85 9.51
N ALA A 108 2.28 6.97 10.83
CA ALA A 108 1.51 7.93 11.62
C ALA A 108 1.73 9.37 11.15
N GLN A 109 2.97 9.75 10.82
CA GLN A 109 3.28 11.08 10.27
C GLN A 109 2.66 11.29 8.89
N ALA A 110 2.70 10.28 8.02
CA ALA A 110 2.10 10.33 6.68
C ALA A 110 0.57 10.48 6.73
N MET A 111 -0.08 9.86 7.73
CA MET A 111 -1.52 10.02 7.97
C MET A 111 -1.88 11.41 8.48
N LYS A 112 -1.15 11.95 9.46
CA LYS A 112 -1.38 13.30 9.99
C LYS A 112 -1.29 14.39 8.91
N ARG A 113 -0.32 14.27 7.99
CA ARG A 113 -0.21 15.18 6.84
C ARG A 113 -1.43 15.17 5.92
N LYS A 114 -2.12 14.03 5.80
CA LYS A 114 -3.36 13.91 5.00
C LYS A 114 -4.51 14.71 5.65
N GLU A 115 -4.60 14.70 6.97
CA GLU A 115 -5.65 15.39 7.72
C GLU A 115 -5.45 16.92 7.71
N SER A 116 -4.20 17.39 7.76
CA SER A 116 -3.90 18.83 7.72
C SER A 116 -4.19 19.49 6.37
N VAL A 117 -4.14 18.73 5.27
CA VAL A 117 -4.47 19.21 3.91
C VAL A 117 -5.99 19.25 3.67
N GLY A 118 -6.78 18.54 4.49
CA GLY A 118 -8.23 18.42 4.35
C GLY A 118 -9.07 19.41 5.16
N LYS A 119 -8.49 20.23 6.05
CA LYS A 119 -9.22 21.31 6.71
C LYS A 119 -9.24 22.54 5.79
N PRO A 120 -10.39 22.95 5.23
CA PRO A 120 -10.47 24.28 4.64
C PRO A 120 -10.11 25.29 5.74
N LYS A 121 -9.17 26.20 5.45
CA LYS A 121 -9.02 27.40 6.27
C LYS A 121 -10.35 28.13 6.16
N GLU A 122 -11.16 28.14 7.24
CA GLU A 122 -12.26 29.07 7.36
C GLU A 122 -11.69 30.47 7.19
N LYS A 123 -11.83 31.04 5.99
CA LYS A 123 -11.73 32.48 5.82
C LYS A 123 -12.97 33.03 6.49
N ILE A 124 -12.80 33.57 7.69
CA ILE A 124 -13.78 34.49 8.27
C ILE A 124 -13.79 35.70 7.34
N VAL A 125 -14.68 35.67 6.35
CA VAL A 125 -14.99 36.85 5.54
C VAL A 125 -15.88 37.69 6.43
N GLN A 126 -15.28 38.68 7.10
CA GLN A 126 -16.01 39.71 7.79
C GLN A 126 -16.75 40.52 6.73
N LEU A 127 -18.01 40.18 6.46
CA LEU A 127 -18.90 41.00 5.66
C LEU A 127 -19.15 42.30 6.44
N GLN A 128 -18.37 43.34 6.15
CA GLN A 128 -18.87 44.71 6.29
C GLN A 128 -19.81 44.97 5.11
N LEU A 129 -21.07 44.55 5.24
CA LEU A 129 -22.15 45.00 4.40
C LEU A 129 -23.17 45.67 5.32
N PHE A 130 -23.55 46.89 4.92
CA PHE A 130 -24.38 47.89 5.62
C PHE A 130 -23.61 48.85 6.54
N SER A 131 -23.06 49.90 5.92
CA SER A 131 -23.09 51.27 6.41
C SER A 131 -23.71 52.14 5.32
#